data_AF-A0A965J688-F1
#
_entry.id   AF-A0A965J688-F1
#
_cell.length_a   1.000
_cell.length_b   1.000
_cell.length_c   1.000
_cell.angle_alpha   90.00
_cell.angle_beta   90.00
_cell.angle_gamma   90.00
#
_symmetry.space_group_name_H-M   'P 1'
#
loop_
_entity.id
_entity.type
_entity.pdbx_description
1 polymer ?
#
loop_
_entity_poly.entity_id
_entity_poly.type
_entity_poly.pdbx_seq_one_letter_code
_entity_poly.pdbx_strand_id
1 'polypeptide(L)'
;MKSTKKLSVPFKTLLVLFFINLSFVRAQKCIDTIETSVGKILIFSNQTWKLFDENKFDGIMNKRVHEFMTQNQDFTYNLNWNNNSYLSGVRNDLGQMKDSVWVYLNSGESSEYYPPVPGIVTSTYKYRNGRYHTGMDLDLETGDTVYAAWSGKVRYAKYNEGGYGNLVVLRHPNSFETYYGHLSKFLVYPNQEVKAGDPIALGGNTGHSFGSHLHFEVRFYDATLNPEEIIDFRAKKLKKDSLLVHKGLFRAGAKPSDHYYSGNKPEIAKGNIINDSEIKEEQLVVKPKPVVKSSQAKYYQVRSGDTLSSIARKHNTTVSQLCQLNRLKTTSVLQVGKSLRVK
;
A
#
# COMPACT_ATOMS: atom_id res chain seq x y z
N MET A 1 -94.56 6.95 31.88
CA MET A 1 -93.93 6.27 30.72
C MET A 1 -92.62 6.95 30.39
N LYS A 2 -91.49 6.40 30.85
CA LYS A 2 -90.14 6.89 30.50
C LYS A 2 -89.46 5.79 29.68
N SER A 3 -89.20 6.12 28.42
CA SER A 3 -88.61 5.26 27.41
C SER A 3 -87.10 5.10 27.63
N THR A 4 -86.63 3.90 27.36
CA THR A 4 -85.29 3.37 27.55
C THR A 4 -84.27 4.02 26.60
N LYS A 5 -83.13 4.50 27.13
CA LYS A 5 -81.94 4.79 26.33
C LYS A 5 -80.82 3.81 26.69
N LYS A 6 -80.50 2.96 25.71
CA LYS A 6 -79.38 2.00 25.71
C LYS A 6 -78.04 2.75 25.81
N LEU A 7 -77.17 2.25 26.69
CA LEU A 7 -75.73 2.49 26.62
C LEU A 7 -75.17 1.84 25.35
N SER A 8 -74.42 2.60 24.56
CA SER A 8 -73.50 2.06 23.56
C SER A 8 -72.15 2.74 23.76
N VAL A 9 -71.14 1.94 24.08
CA VAL A 9 -69.76 2.33 24.37
C VAL A 9 -69.07 2.73 23.06
N PRO A 10 -68.32 3.84 22.98
CA PRO A 10 -67.60 4.19 21.77
C PRO A 10 -66.42 3.25 21.55
N PHE A 11 -66.33 2.77 20.32
CA PHE A 11 -65.30 1.92 19.73
C PHE A 11 -63.91 2.58 19.87
N LYS A 12 -63.08 2.08 20.78
CA LYS A 12 -61.65 2.39 20.81
C LYS A 12 -60.95 1.60 19.70
N THR A 13 -60.82 2.18 18.52
CA THR A 13 -59.82 1.72 17.54
C THR A 13 -58.47 2.25 18.01
N LEU A 14 -57.76 1.43 18.78
CA LEU A 14 -56.36 1.63 19.09
C LEU A 14 -55.55 1.38 17.81
N LEU A 15 -55.37 2.41 16.98
CA LEU A 15 -54.40 2.38 15.89
C LEU A 15 -53.00 2.47 16.54
N VAL A 16 -52.45 1.31 16.92
CA VAL A 16 -51.04 1.19 17.29
C VAL A 16 -50.24 1.40 16.01
N LEU A 17 -49.88 2.66 15.73
CA LEU A 17 -48.83 3.00 14.78
C LEU A 17 -47.53 2.45 15.37
N PHE A 18 -47.19 1.23 14.96
CA PHE A 18 -45.88 0.63 15.14
C PHE A 18 -44.90 1.45 14.27
N PHE A 19 -44.40 2.57 14.80
CA PHE A 19 -43.23 3.23 14.25
C PHE A 19 -42.06 2.27 14.47
N ILE A 20 -41.85 1.40 13.49
CA ILE A 20 -40.58 0.73 13.32
C ILE A 20 -39.57 1.85 13.07
N ASN A 21 -38.82 2.21 14.12
CA ASN A 21 -37.58 2.95 13.99
C ASN A 21 -36.60 2.03 13.23
N LEU A 22 -36.73 1.98 11.90
CA LEU A 22 -35.64 1.58 11.04
C LEU A 22 -34.63 2.72 11.11
N SER A 23 -33.81 2.71 12.16
CA SER A 23 -32.54 3.41 12.13
C SER A 23 -31.73 2.74 11.03
N PHE A 24 -31.88 3.24 9.80
CA PHE A 24 -30.88 3.02 8.77
C PHE A 24 -29.58 3.53 9.37
N VAL A 25 -28.73 2.61 9.81
CA VAL A 25 -27.32 2.88 10.07
C VAL A 25 -26.72 3.19 8.71
N ARG A 26 -26.93 4.43 8.23
CA ARG A 26 -26.10 4.98 7.18
C ARG A 26 -24.70 4.96 7.77
N ALA A 27 -23.81 4.18 7.16
CA ALA A 27 -22.40 4.19 7.48
C ALA A 27 -21.96 5.66 7.55
N GLN A 28 -21.47 6.04 8.72
CA GLN A 28 -21.16 7.41 9.02
C GLN A 28 -19.97 7.84 8.16
N LYS A 29 -20.21 8.72 7.18
CA LYS A 29 -19.16 9.12 6.23
C LYS A 29 -18.25 10.14 6.89
N CYS A 30 -16.98 9.79 7.10
CA CYS A 30 -15.96 10.76 7.47
C CYS A 30 -15.79 11.75 6.30
N ILE A 31 -15.94 13.04 6.59
CA ILE A 31 -15.84 14.12 5.61
C ILE A 31 -14.55 14.92 5.76
N ASP A 32 -13.98 14.95 6.96
CA ASP A 32 -12.75 15.70 7.22
C ASP A 32 -11.99 15.15 8.44
N THR A 33 -10.74 15.57 8.59
CA THR A 33 -9.90 15.27 9.74
C THR A 33 -9.19 16.53 10.20
N ILE A 34 -9.30 16.85 11.49
CA ILE A 34 -8.64 18.01 12.09
C ILE A 34 -7.58 17.53 13.08
N GLU A 35 -6.36 18.02 12.94
CA GLU A 35 -5.33 17.86 13.95
C GLU A 35 -5.52 18.89 15.07
N THR A 36 -5.59 18.42 16.31
CA THR A 36 -5.76 19.27 17.50
C THR A 36 -4.71 18.94 18.56
N SER A 37 -4.57 19.81 19.56
CA SER A 37 -3.66 19.57 20.70
C SER A 37 -4.02 18.33 21.53
N VAL A 38 -5.26 17.83 21.42
CA VAL A 38 -5.76 16.65 22.14
C VAL A 38 -5.81 15.38 21.27
N GLY A 39 -5.34 15.47 20.03
CA GLY A 39 -5.30 14.37 19.07
C GLY A 39 -6.09 14.64 17.81
N LYS A 40 -6.11 13.65 16.92
CA LYS A 40 -6.76 13.72 15.61
C LYS A 40 -8.27 13.57 15.78
N ILE A 41 -9.06 14.45 15.18
CA ILE A 41 -10.53 14.41 15.23
C ILE A 41 -11.07 14.04 13.86
N LEU A 42 -11.93 13.02 13.79
CA LEU A 42 -12.71 12.68 12.60
C LEU A 42 -14.01 13.49 12.62
N ILE A 43 -14.33 14.18 11.52
CA ILE A 43 -15.59 14.87 11.31
C ILE A 43 -16.44 14.05 10.37
N PHE A 44 -17.72 13.89 10.70
CA PHE A 44 -18.65 13.07 9.94
C PHE A 44 -19.72 13.91 9.23
N SER A 45 -20.25 13.38 8.13
CA SER A 45 -21.26 14.03 7.27
C SER A 45 -22.57 14.37 7.97
N ASN A 46 -22.82 13.79 9.15
CA ASN A 46 -23.97 14.07 10.00
C ASN A 46 -23.66 15.13 11.07
N GLN A 47 -22.61 15.94 10.89
CA GLN A 47 -22.19 17.02 11.80
C GLN A 47 -21.80 16.54 13.20
N THR A 48 -21.38 15.28 13.32
CA THR A 48 -20.81 14.76 14.56
C THR A 48 -19.32 14.53 14.37
N TRP A 49 -18.62 14.31 15.47
CA TRP A 49 -17.18 14.13 15.48
C TRP A 49 -16.78 13.03 16.46
N LYS A 50 -15.58 12.47 16.27
CA LYS A 50 -14.99 11.51 17.21
C LYS A 50 -13.49 11.74 17.32
N LEU A 51 -12.96 11.68 18.53
CA LEU A 51 -11.51 11.63 18.76
C LEU A 51 -10.97 10.30 18.21
N PHE A 52 -10.03 10.40 17.29
CA PHE A 52 -9.35 9.27 16.68
C PHE A 52 -8.30 8.74 17.67
N ASP A 53 -8.68 7.69 18.39
CA ASP A 53 -7.79 6.99 19.31
C ASP A 53 -7.01 5.93 18.53
N GLU A 54 -5.81 6.31 18.06
CA GLU A 54 -4.89 5.41 17.34
C GLU A 54 -4.54 4.16 18.16
N ASN A 55 -4.63 4.22 19.49
CA ASN A 55 -4.29 3.11 20.38
C ASN A 55 -5.34 1.98 20.42
N LYS A 56 -6.52 2.17 19.81
CA LYS A 56 -7.59 1.16 19.75
C LYS A 56 -7.74 0.51 18.40
N PHE A 57 -7.04 0.98 17.38
CA PHE A 57 -7.04 0.36 16.08
C PHE A 57 -5.97 -0.74 16.06
N ASP A 58 -6.41 -1.99 16.11
CA ASP A 58 -5.57 -3.19 16.05
C ASP A 58 -4.99 -3.48 14.64
N GLY A 59 -5.21 -2.57 13.69
CA GLY A 59 -4.84 -2.73 12.29
C GLY A 59 -5.82 -3.60 11.49
N ILE A 60 -6.91 -4.09 12.11
CA ILE A 60 -7.84 -5.05 11.52
C ILE A 60 -9.14 -4.32 11.16
N MET A 61 -9.19 -3.82 9.92
CA MET A 61 -10.33 -3.03 9.44
C MET A 61 -11.60 -3.88 9.20
N ASN A 62 -11.42 -5.15 8.85
CA ASN A 62 -12.49 -6.13 8.74
C ASN A 62 -11.98 -7.47 9.28
N LYS A 63 -12.55 -7.92 10.41
CA LYS A 63 -12.13 -9.14 11.10
C LYS A 63 -12.28 -10.39 10.23
N ARG A 64 -13.35 -10.52 9.44
CA ARG A 64 -13.57 -11.66 8.52
C ARG A 64 -12.55 -11.68 7.39
N VAL A 65 -12.25 -10.53 6.79
CA VAL A 65 -11.24 -10.43 5.73
C VAL A 65 -9.86 -10.67 6.30
N HIS A 66 -9.55 -10.09 7.46
CA HIS A 66 -8.29 -10.33 8.14
C HIS A 66 -8.12 -11.80 8.52
N GLU A 67 -9.14 -12.44 9.09
CA GLU A 67 -9.16 -13.88 9.37
C GLU A 67 -8.99 -14.68 8.08
N PHE A 68 -9.68 -14.33 6.99
CA PHE A 68 -9.48 -14.98 5.69
C PHE A 68 -8.02 -14.84 5.21
N MET A 69 -7.44 -13.64 5.31
CA MET A 69 -6.06 -13.32 4.92
C MET A 69 -4.99 -13.95 5.83
N THR A 70 -5.31 -14.22 7.11
CA THR A 70 -4.35 -14.71 8.12
C THR A 70 -4.48 -16.20 8.44
N GLN A 71 -5.66 -16.79 8.33
CA GLN A 71 -5.90 -18.23 8.55
C GLN A 71 -5.39 -19.08 7.38
N ASN A 72 -5.35 -18.52 6.17
CA ASN A 72 -4.72 -19.17 5.04
C ASN A 72 -3.22 -18.82 5.02
N GLN A 73 -2.42 -19.44 5.89
CA GLN A 73 -0.95 -19.35 5.81
C GLN A 73 -0.40 -19.83 4.46
N ASP A 74 -1.21 -20.52 3.65
CA ASP A 74 -0.97 -20.91 2.26
C ASP A 74 -1.50 -19.90 1.23
N PHE A 75 -1.47 -18.59 1.52
CA PHE A 75 -1.68 -17.56 0.48
C PHE A 75 -0.62 -17.55 -0.61
N THR A 76 0.45 -18.33 -0.45
CA THR A 76 1.63 -18.25 -1.30
C THR A 76 1.24 -18.37 -2.77
N TYR A 77 0.22 -19.17 -3.13
CA TYR A 77 -0.23 -19.35 -4.51
C TYR A 77 -1.72 -19.71 -4.70
N ASN A 78 -2.67 -19.07 -3.99
CA ASN A 78 -4.12 -19.39 -4.09
C ASN A 78 -4.75 -19.15 -5.48
N LEU A 79 -4.05 -18.46 -6.39
CA LEU A 79 -4.38 -18.42 -7.81
C LEU A 79 -3.72 -19.58 -8.53
N ASN A 80 -4.45 -20.23 -9.44
CA ASN A 80 -3.94 -21.30 -10.32
C ASN A 80 -2.49 -21.03 -10.73
N TRP A 81 -1.59 -21.88 -10.25
CA TRP A 81 -0.17 -21.78 -10.54
C TRP A 81 0.09 -22.34 -11.94
N ASN A 82 0.43 -21.47 -12.87
CA ASN A 82 0.64 -21.83 -14.26
C ASN A 82 1.86 -21.08 -14.82
N ASN A 83 2.84 -21.87 -15.28
CA ASN A 83 4.10 -21.37 -15.85
C ASN A 83 4.05 -21.14 -17.37
N ASN A 84 2.93 -21.51 -18.00
CA ASN A 84 2.69 -21.37 -19.43
C ASN A 84 1.84 -20.15 -19.78
N SER A 85 1.17 -19.55 -18.79
CA SER A 85 0.38 -18.34 -18.97
C SER A 85 0.99 -17.22 -18.14
N TYR A 86 1.15 -16.04 -18.73
CA TYR A 86 1.56 -14.83 -17.99
C TYR A 86 0.39 -14.22 -17.21
N LEU A 87 -0.82 -14.76 -17.29
CA LEU A 87 -1.97 -14.44 -16.43
C LEU A 87 -2.39 -15.67 -15.63
N SER A 88 -3.10 -15.49 -14.53
CA SER A 88 -3.69 -16.60 -13.77
C SER A 88 -4.85 -17.30 -14.50
N GLY A 89 -5.36 -16.69 -15.58
CA GLY A 89 -6.45 -17.22 -16.40
C GLY A 89 -7.84 -16.84 -15.90
N VAL A 90 -7.94 -16.20 -14.73
CA VAL A 90 -9.17 -15.65 -14.17
C VAL A 90 -9.20 -14.15 -14.43
N ARG A 91 -10.23 -13.67 -15.14
CA ARG A 91 -10.47 -12.23 -15.27
C ARG A 91 -11.06 -11.70 -13.96
N ASN A 92 -10.20 -11.26 -13.06
CA ASN A 92 -10.63 -10.59 -11.83
C ASN A 92 -10.93 -9.12 -12.14
N ASP A 93 -12.20 -8.74 -12.15
CA ASP A 93 -12.60 -7.33 -12.18
C ASP A 93 -12.55 -6.74 -10.76
N LEU A 94 -11.35 -6.33 -10.35
CA LEU A 94 -11.17 -5.70 -9.03
C LEU A 94 -11.79 -4.30 -8.93
N GLY A 95 -12.27 -3.72 -10.04
CA GLY A 95 -13.12 -2.53 -10.01
C GLY A 95 -14.46 -2.78 -9.29
N GLN A 96 -14.90 -4.04 -9.22
CA GLN A 96 -16.12 -4.46 -8.53
C GLN A 96 -15.89 -4.89 -7.07
N MET A 97 -14.67 -4.73 -6.55
CA MET A 97 -14.35 -5.07 -5.17
C MET A 97 -15.26 -4.29 -4.20
N LYS A 98 -16.00 -5.03 -3.36
CA LYS A 98 -17.00 -4.46 -2.43
C LYS A 98 -16.40 -4.03 -1.09
N ASP A 99 -15.26 -4.59 -0.73
CA ASP A 99 -14.58 -4.36 0.54
C ASP A 99 -13.13 -3.88 0.31
N SER A 100 -12.41 -3.53 1.38
CA SER A 100 -10.99 -3.18 1.34
C SER A 100 -10.16 -4.19 2.13
N VAL A 101 -8.93 -4.45 1.69
CA VAL A 101 -8.02 -5.43 2.31
C VAL A 101 -6.74 -4.71 2.71
N TRP A 102 -6.32 -4.85 3.95
CA TRP A 102 -5.01 -4.35 4.38
C TRP A 102 -3.94 -5.39 4.09
N VAL A 103 -2.93 -5.02 3.30
CA VAL A 103 -1.84 -5.93 2.89
C VAL A 103 -0.49 -5.35 3.29
N TYR A 104 0.35 -6.15 3.94
CA TYR A 104 1.74 -5.80 4.20
C TYR A 104 2.58 -6.06 2.96
N LEU A 105 3.35 -5.05 2.54
CA LEU A 105 4.20 -5.13 1.34
C LEU A 105 5.51 -5.87 1.63
N ASN A 106 6.06 -5.68 2.83
CA ASN A 106 7.24 -6.39 3.32
C ASN A 106 6.81 -7.51 4.29
N SER A 107 6.38 -8.66 3.78
CA SER A 107 6.02 -9.81 4.63
C SER A 107 7.28 -10.59 5.02
N GLY A 108 7.95 -10.17 6.10
CA GLY A 108 9.07 -10.89 6.74
C GLY A 108 10.46 -10.24 6.57
N GLU A 109 11.45 -10.74 7.31
CA GLU A 109 12.82 -10.17 7.41
C GLU A 109 13.63 -10.24 6.09
N SER A 110 13.26 -11.10 5.14
CA SER A 110 13.94 -11.25 3.84
C SER A 110 13.15 -10.67 2.66
N SER A 111 12.11 -9.87 2.91
CA SER A 111 11.17 -9.36 1.90
C SER A 111 11.27 -7.84 1.73
N GLU A 112 12.40 -7.23 2.10
CA GLU A 112 12.62 -5.80 1.93
C GLU A 112 12.70 -5.46 0.44
N TYR A 113 11.93 -4.46 0.02
CA TYR A 113 11.95 -3.96 -1.35
C TYR A 113 13.37 -3.61 -1.82
N TYR A 114 13.70 -4.02 -3.04
CA TYR A 114 14.91 -3.63 -3.75
C TYR A 114 14.54 -2.94 -5.07
N PRO A 115 15.21 -1.84 -5.47
CA PRO A 115 14.92 -1.19 -6.74
C PRO A 115 15.25 -2.14 -7.90
N PRO A 116 14.31 -2.42 -8.83
CA PRO A 116 14.52 -3.43 -9.88
C PRO A 116 15.63 -3.02 -10.86
N VAL A 117 15.86 -1.72 -11.02
CA VAL A 117 16.97 -1.12 -11.77
C VAL A 117 17.40 0.19 -11.11
N PRO A 118 18.64 0.66 -11.33
CA PRO A 118 19.10 1.95 -10.81
C PRO A 118 18.55 3.17 -11.57
N GLY A 119 17.97 2.98 -12.76
CA GLY A 119 17.51 4.07 -13.61
C GLY A 119 16.28 4.82 -13.10
N ILE A 120 15.95 5.91 -13.79
CA ILE A 120 14.84 6.81 -13.44
C ILE A 120 13.57 6.41 -14.18
N VAL A 121 12.43 6.94 -13.73
CA VAL A 121 11.16 6.80 -14.46
C VAL A 121 11.21 7.65 -15.72
N THR A 122 11.08 7.02 -16.89
CA THR A 122 10.95 7.70 -18.19
C THR A 122 9.48 7.83 -18.60
N SER A 123 8.61 7.01 -18.01
CA SER A 123 7.23 6.82 -18.47
C SER A 123 6.34 6.30 -17.36
N THR A 124 5.23 6.98 -17.07
CA THR A 124 4.34 6.65 -15.94
C THR A 124 3.11 5.83 -16.33
N TYR A 125 2.47 5.22 -15.32
CA TYR A 125 1.19 4.51 -15.41
C TYR A 125 0.05 5.48 -15.76
N LYS A 126 -0.40 5.47 -17.02
CA LYS A 126 -1.44 6.40 -17.52
C LYS A 126 -2.06 5.96 -18.84
N TYR A 127 -3.22 6.53 -19.15
CA TYR A 127 -3.83 6.41 -20.47
C TYR A 127 -3.09 7.26 -21.51
N ARG A 128 -2.83 6.71 -22.71
CA ARG A 128 -2.10 7.38 -23.79
C ARG A 128 -2.70 7.01 -25.14
N ASN A 129 -3.20 7.98 -25.89
CA ASN A 129 -3.61 7.80 -27.30
C ASN A 129 -4.49 6.56 -27.56
N GLY A 130 -5.49 6.32 -26.70
CA GLY A 130 -6.39 5.16 -26.87
C GLY A 130 -5.89 3.85 -26.25
N ARG A 131 -4.63 3.78 -25.82
CA ARG A 131 -4.03 2.59 -25.20
C ARG A 131 -3.57 2.88 -23.77
N TYR A 132 -3.77 1.91 -22.91
CA TYR A 132 -3.42 2.04 -21.51
C TYR A 132 -1.99 1.56 -21.23
N HIS A 133 -1.18 2.40 -20.57
CA HIS A 133 0.14 2.00 -20.08
C HIS A 133 -0.01 1.36 -18.69
N THR A 134 0.16 0.04 -18.63
CA THR A 134 -0.15 -0.83 -17.48
C THR A 134 0.94 -0.90 -16.41
N GLY A 135 2.06 -0.20 -16.63
CA GLY A 135 3.21 -0.18 -15.73
C GLY A 135 3.92 1.16 -15.73
N MET A 136 5.20 1.09 -15.40
CA MET A 136 6.15 2.19 -15.46
C MET A 136 7.35 1.76 -16.28
N ASP A 137 7.84 2.67 -17.13
CA ASP A 137 9.09 2.42 -17.83
C ASP A 137 10.22 3.09 -17.08
N LEU A 138 11.23 2.29 -16.77
CA LEU A 138 12.43 2.69 -16.06
C LEU A 138 13.60 2.65 -17.04
N ASP A 139 14.40 3.70 -16.99
CA ASP A 139 15.60 3.84 -17.80
C ASP A 139 16.56 2.67 -17.52
N LEU A 140 17.07 2.05 -18.59
CA LEU A 140 18.15 1.08 -18.55
C LEU A 140 18.75 0.90 -19.94
N GLU A 141 19.98 0.41 -19.96
CA GLU A 141 20.65 0.00 -21.19
C GLU A 141 20.53 -1.52 -21.41
N THR A 142 20.53 -1.91 -22.68
CA THR A 142 20.43 -3.33 -23.02
C THR A 142 21.65 -4.06 -22.48
N GLY A 143 21.43 -5.09 -21.66
CA GLY A 143 22.48 -5.80 -20.94
C GLY A 143 22.64 -5.42 -19.47
N ASP A 144 22.03 -4.32 -19.01
CA ASP A 144 22.02 -3.96 -17.59
C ASP A 144 21.31 -5.03 -16.76
N THR A 145 21.75 -5.23 -15.53
CA THR A 145 21.13 -6.23 -14.65
C THR A 145 19.79 -5.73 -14.11
N VAL A 146 18.76 -6.57 -14.24
CA VAL A 146 17.45 -6.37 -13.62
C VAL A 146 17.35 -7.27 -12.40
N TYR A 147 16.90 -6.71 -11.28
CA TYR A 147 16.83 -7.35 -9.98
C TYR A 147 15.38 -7.64 -9.57
N ALA A 148 15.17 -8.68 -8.77
CA ALA A 148 13.89 -8.94 -8.13
C ALA A 148 13.52 -7.81 -7.16
N ALA A 149 12.39 -7.15 -7.38
CA ALA A 149 11.94 -6.05 -6.52
C ALA A 149 11.52 -6.51 -5.12
N TRP A 150 11.01 -7.74 -5.02
CA TRP A 150 10.69 -8.42 -3.77
C TRP A 150 11.01 -9.91 -3.88
N SER A 151 11.26 -10.54 -2.74
CA SER A 151 11.38 -11.99 -2.63
C SER A 151 10.11 -12.69 -3.10
N GLY A 152 10.27 -13.83 -3.76
CA GLY A 152 9.14 -14.56 -4.32
C GLY A 152 9.57 -15.75 -5.16
N LYS A 153 8.63 -16.25 -5.94
CA LYS A 153 8.85 -17.39 -6.84
C LYS A 153 8.54 -16.98 -8.26
N VAL A 154 9.42 -17.36 -9.18
CA VAL A 154 9.26 -17.14 -10.61
C VAL A 154 8.07 -17.96 -11.10
N ARG A 155 7.01 -17.28 -11.54
CA ARG A 155 5.86 -17.92 -12.17
C ARG A 155 6.07 -18.09 -13.67
N TYR A 156 6.59 -17.06 -14.31
CA TYR A 156 6.74 -17.01 -15.77
C TYR A 156 8.10 -16.44 -16.12
N ALA A 157 8.78 -17.04 -17.10
CA ALA A 157 10.05 -16.57 -17.64
C ALA A 157 10.16 -17.08 -19.09
N LYS A 158 9.48 -16.39 -20.02
CA LYS A 158 9.39 -16.78 -21.43
C LYS A 158 9.20 -15.56 -22.32
N TYR A 159 9.41 -15.74 -23.62
CA TYR A 159 9.02 -14.74 -24.61
C TYR A 159 7.48 -14.66 -24.69
N ASN A 160 6.97 -13.43 -24.70
CA ASN A 160 5.56 -13.09 -24.73
C ASN A 160 5.23 -12.29 -25.99
N GLU A 161 4.30 -12.81 -26.79
CA GLU A 161 3.85 -12.19 -28.04
C GLU A 161 2.83 -11.06 -27.83
N GLY A 162 2.31 -10.88 -26.61
CA GLY A 162 1.35 -9.83 -26.25
C GLY A 162 1.94 -8.42 -26.13
N GLY A 163 3.22 -8.25 -26.44
CA GLY A 163 3.93 -6.97 -26.45
C GLY A 163 5.04 -6.85 -25.40
N TYR A 164 5.06 -7.70 -24.37
CA TYR A 164 6.12 -7.64 -23.35
C TYR A 164 7.49 -8.12 -23.84
N GLY A 165 7.55 -8.90 -24.93
CA GLY A 165 8.80 -9.53 -25.33
C GLY A 165 9.24 -10.56 -24.29
N ASN A 166 10.53 -10.63 -23.97
CA ASN A 166 10.97 -11.46 -22.86
C ASN A 166 10.40 -10.92 -21.54
N LEU A 167 9.62 -11.75 -20.86
CA LEU A 167 8.90 -11.37 -19.66
C LEU A 167 9.25 -12.32 -18.51
N VAL A 168 9.61 -11.73 -17.37
CA VAL A 168 9.66 -12.44 -16.08
C VAL A 168 8.48 -11.98 -15.23
N VAL A 169 7.80 -12.92 -14.57
CA VAL A 169 6.76 -12.65 -13.57
C VAL A 169 7.14 -13.34 -12.28
N LEU A 170 7.25 -12.56 -11.21
CA LEU A 170 7.47 -13.06 -9.85
C LEU A 170 6.17 -12.94 -9.07
N ARG A 171 5.79 -14.00 -8.33
CA ARG A 171 4.72 -13.94 -7.33
C ARG A 171 5.30 -13.91 -5.93
N HIS A 172 4.80 -12.99 -5.12
CA HIS A 172 5.27 -12.70 -3.77
C HIS A 172 4.32 -13.31 -2.72
N PRO A 173 4.79 -13.51 -1.47
CA PRO A 173 3.98 -14.13 -0.41
C PRO A 173 2.69 -13.36 -0.07
N ASN A 174 2.65 -12.07 -0.35
CA ASN A 174 1.48 -11.20 -0.15
C ASN A 174 0.51 -11.17 -1.34
N SER A 175 0.60 -12.15 -2.26
CA SER A 175 -0.23 -12.29 -3.46
C SER A 175 -0.07 -11.19 -4.52
N PHE A 176 0.85 -10.25 -4.34
CA PHE A 176 1.27 -9.37 -5.43
C PHE A 176 2.13 -10.14 -6.44
N GLU A 177 2.04 -9.72 -7.69
CA GLU A 177 2.98 -10.12 -8.74
C GLU A 177 3.72 -8.89 -9.26
N THR A 178 5.00 -9.07 -9.59
CA THR A 178 5.78 -8.08 -10.34
C THR A 178 6.13 -8.62 -11.72
N TYR A 179 5.99 -7.75 -12.72
CA TYR A 179 6.25 -8.05 -14.13
C TYR A 179 7.46 -7.25 -14.59
N TYR A 180 8.37 -7.91 -15.29
CA TYR A 180 9.61 -7.35 -15.81
C TYR A 180 9.66 -7.61 -17.32
N GLY A 181 9.28 -6.62 -18.12
CA GLY A 181 9.15 -6.73 -19.57
C GLY A 181 10.34 -6.17 -20.35
N HIS A 182 10.31 -6.40 -21.66
CA HIS A 182 11.29 -5.96 -22.67
C HIS A 182 12.72 -6.49 -22.47
N LEU A 183 12.89 -7.54 -21.67
CA LEU A 183 14.20 -8.06 -21.29
C LEU A 183 15.00 -8.58 -22.50
N SER A 184 16.33 -8.63 -22.41
CA SER A 184 17.18 -9.25 -23.43
C SER A 184 17.48 -10.72 -23.12
N LYS A 185 17.60 -11.07 -21.84
CA LYS A 185 18.00 -12.42 -21.40
C LYS A 185 17.44 -12.76 -20.03
N PHE A 186 17.00 -14.01 -19.85
CA PHE A 186 16.60 -14.55 -18.55
C PHE A 186 17.83 -15.04 -17.77
N LEU A 187 17.88 -14.77 -16.47
CA LEU A 187 18.85 -15.35 -15.53
C LEU A 187 18.18 -16.34 -14.55
N VAL A 188 16.87 -16.55 -14.72
CA VAL A 188 16.04 -17.41 -13.87
C VAL A 188 15.13 -18.30 -14.71
N TYR A 189 14.53 -19.30 -14.07
CA TYR A 189 13.58 -20.22 -14.67
C TYR A 189 12.30 -20.35 -13.82
N PRO A 190 11.16 -20.76 -14.42
CA PRO A 190 9.92 -20.94 -13.65
C PRO A 190 10.08 -21.90 -12.48
N ASN A 191 9.37 -21.62 -11.39
CA ASN A 191 9.44 -22.24 -10.06
C ASN A 191 10.70 -21.94 -9.23
N GLN A 192 11.68 -21.21 -9.75
CA GLN A 192 12.82 -20.76 -8.96
C GLN A 192 12.37 -19.78 -7.87
N GLU A 193 12.85 -19.97 -6.64
CA GLU A 193 12.73 -18.97 -5.58
C GLU A 193 13.86 -17.96 -5.70
N VAL A 194 13.52 -16.68 -5.53
CA VAL A 194 14.46 -15.56 -5.59
C VAL A 194 14.24 -14.65 -4.40
N LYS A 195 15.33 -14.04 -3.92
CA LYS A 195 15.29 -13.01 -2.90
C LYS A 195 15.25 -11.63 -3.54
N ALA A 196 14.71 -10.66 -2.80
CA ALA A 196 14.82 -9.26 -3.20
C ALA A 196 16.29 -8.88 -3.43
N GLY A 197 16.57 -8.24 -4.56
CA GLY A 197 17.93 -7.90 -4.97
C GLY A 197 18.69 -9.01 -5.69
N ASP A 198 18.12 -10.21 -5.88
CA ASP A 198 18.74 -11.22 -6.74
C ASP A 198 18.65 -10.80 -8.22
N PRO A 199 19.71 -10.99 -9.02
CA PRO A 199 19.65 -10.82 -10.47
C PRO A 199 18.64 -11.80 -11.09
N ILE A 200 17.70 -11.29 -11.89
CA ILE A 200 16.66 -12.12 -12.54
C ILE A 200 16.72 -12.12 -14.06
N ALA A 201 17.25 -11.05 -14.66
CA ALA A 201 17.30 -10.88 -16.10
C ALA A 201 18.32 -9.79 -16.47
N LEU A 202 18.53 -9.64 -17.78
CA LEU A 202 19.19 -8.48 -18.36
C LEU A 202 18.17 -7.60 -19.08
N GLY A 203 18.32 -6.28 -18.95
CA GLY A 203 17.51 -5.28 -19.61
C GLY A 203 17.65 -5.34 -21.13
N GLY A 204 16.66 -4.84 -21.86
CA GLY A 204 16.63 -4.97 -23.31
C GLY A 204 15.61 -4.08 -24.00
N ASN A 205 15.30 -4.45 -25.25
CA ASN A 205 14.34 -3.78 -26.12
C ASN A 205 13.51 -4.80 -26.92
N THR A 206 13.08 -5.90 -26.28
CA THR A 206 12.31 -6.97 -26.96
C THR A 206 10.81 -6.71 -26.93
N GLY A 207 10.06 -7.32 -27.86
CA GLY A 207 8.61 -7.13 -27.94
C GLY A 207 8.23 -5.77 -28.52
N HIS A 208 7.13 -5.18 -28.03
CA HIS A 208 6.64 -3.88 -28.49
C HIS A 208 7.26 -2.75 -27.66
N SER A 209 8.49 -2.39 -28.00
CA SER A 209 9.28 -1.35 -27.35
C SER A 209 9.99 -0.46 -28.38
N PHE A 210 10.06 0.85 -28.10
CA PHE A 210 10.66 1.85 -29.00
C PHE A 210 12.12 2.21 -28.64
N GLY A 211 12.64 1.66 -27.56
CA GLY A 211 13.98 1.94 -27.05
C GLY A 211 14.27 1.11 -25.80
N SER A 212 15.54 1.01 -25.42
CA SER A 212 15.95 0.23 -24.24
C SER A 212 15.30 0.78 -22.96
N HIS A 213 14.56 -0.05 -22.24
CA HIS A 213 13.98 0.27 -20.93
C HIS A 213 13.49 -1.00 -20.22
N LEU A 214 13.21 -0.91 -18.91
CA LEU A 214 12.42 -1.92 -18.19
C LEU A 214 10.99 -1.45 -18.11
N HIS A 215 10.07 -2.23 -18.68
CA HIS A 215 8.66 -2.10 -18.37
C HIS A 215 8.36 -2.87 -17.09
N PHE A 216 8.06 -2.15 -16.01
CA PHE A 216 7.82 -2.70 -14.68
C PHE A 216 6.35 -2.53 -14.28
N GLU A 217 5.70 -3.64 -13.91
CA GLU A 217 4.35 -3.59 -13.37
C GLU A 217 4.26 -4.22 -11.99
N VAL A 218 3.27 -3.75 -11.23
CA VAL A 218 2.85 -4.38 -9.98
C VAL A 218 1.38 -4.74 -10.16
N ARG A 219 1.04 -6.00 -9.88
CA ARG A 219 -0.32 -6.52 -10.03
C ARG A 219 -0.80 -7.17 -8.74
N PHE A 220 -2.09 -7.06 -8.50
CA PHE A 220 -2.81 -7.81 -7.49
C PHE A 220 -3.90 -8.61 -8.20
N TYR A 221 -3.84 -9.95 -8.13
CA TYR A 221 -4.81 -10.82 -8.80
C TYR A 221 -5.03 -10.50 -10.30
N ASP A 222 -3.95 -10.39 -11.07
CA ASP A 222 -3.90 -9.98 -12.49
C ASP A 222 -4.31 -8.52 -12.80
N ALA A 223 -4.87 -7.78 -11.84
CA ALA A 223 -5.19 -6.37 -12.04
C ALA A 223 -3.95 -5.49 -11.81
N THR A 224 -3.68 -4.59 -12.75
CA THR A 224 -2.58 -3.64 -12.66
C THR A 224 -2.91 -2.52 -11.69
N LEU A 225 -1.94 -2.13 -10.87
CA LEU A 225 -2.00 -0.90 -10.09
C LEU A 225 -0.83 0.00 -10.47
N ASN A 226 -0.97 1.29 -10.20
CA ASN A 226 0.14 2.22 -10.35
C ASN A 226 1.27 1.86 -9.35
N PRO A 227 2.47 1.47 -9.80
CA PRO A 227 3.58 1.17 -8.88
C PRO A 227 3.97 2.38 -8.00
N GLU A 228 3.66 3.62 -8.41
CA GLU A 228 3.87 4.80 -7.57
C GLU A 228 2.95 4.86 -6.35
N GLU A 229 1.92 4.02 -6.22
CA GLU A 229 1.15 3.90 -4.96
C GLU A 229 2.01 3.34 -3.83
N ILE A 230 3.00 2.53 -4.17
CA ILE A 230 3.80 1.77 -3.22
C ILE A 230 5.27 2.19 -3.22
N ILE A 231 5.83 2.58 -4.36
CA ILE A 231 7.24 2.90 -4.54
C ILE A 231 7.44 4.40 -4.77
N ASP A 232 8.40 4.97 -4.06
CA ASP A 232 9.03 6.25 -4.42
C ASP A 232 10.25 5.95 -5.28
N PHE A 233 10.08 6.00 -6.61
CA PHE A 233 11.15 5.68 -7.56
C PHE A 233 12.32 6.67 -7.51
N ARG A 234 12.07 7.91 -7.08
CA ARG A 234 13.14 8.91 -6.93
C ARG A 234 13.99 8.59 -5.71
N ALA A 235 13.37 8.25 -4.59
CA ALA A 235 14.06 7.87 -3.36
C ALA A 235 14.46 6.38 -3.31
N LYS A 236 14.05 5.58 -4.31
CA LYS A 236 14.32 4.14 -4.44
C LYS A 236 13.93 3.34 -3.19
N LYS A 237 12.76 3.66 -2.62
CA LYS A 237 12.24 3.05 -1.40
C LYS A 237 10.73 2.93 -1.46
N LEU A 238 10.15 2.16 -0.54
CA LEU A 238 8.71 2.16 -0.35
C LEU A 238 8.22 3.47 0.26
N LYS A 239 7.04 3.90 -0.17
CA LYS A 239 6.31 5.01 0.45
C LYS A 239 5.72 4.60 1.79
N LYS A 240 5.29 3.34 1.90
CA LYS A 240 4.65 2.73 3.09
C LYS A 240 4.99 1.24 3.13
N ASP A 241 5.04 0.64 4.31
CA ASP A 241 5.26 -0.81 4.48
C ASP A 241 4.00 -1.65 4.27
N SER A 242 2.85 -0.99 4.12
CA SER A 242 1.54 -1.61 3.92
C SER A 242 0.68 -0.79 2.97
N LEU A 243 -0.21 -1.46 2.26
CA LEU A 243 -1.16 -0.89 1.33
C LEU A 243 -2.58 -1.30 1.72
N LEU A 244 -3.48 -0.32 1.82
CA LEU A 244 -4.91 -0.60 1.81
C LEU A 244 -5.33 -0.86 0.37
N VAL A 245 -5.61 -2.12 0.04
CA VAL A 245 -6.10 -2.51 -1.28
C VAL A 245 -7.61 -2.28 -1.33
N HIS A 246 -8.04 -1.47 -2.29
CA HIS A 246 -9.46 -1.20 -2.54
C HIS A 246 -9.70 -0.98 -4.03
N LYS A 247 -10.95 -1.08 -4.49
CA LYS A 247 -11.33 -0.99 -5.92
C LYS A 247 -10.73 0.19 -6.68
N GLY A 248 -10.50 1.27 -5.95
CA GLY A 248 -10.02 2.51 -6.51
C GLY A 248 -8.60 2.46 -7.04
N LEU A 249 -7.76 1.54 -6.57
CA LEU A 249 -6.37 1.41 -7.03
C LEU A 249 -6.26 0.88 -8.47
N PHE A 250 -7.31 0.21 -8.95
CA PHE A 250 -7.30 -0.51 -10.23
C PHE A 250 -7.88 0.28 -11.40
N ARG A 251 -8.18 1.56 -11.21
CA ARG A 251 -8.61 2.43 -12.31
C ARG A 251 -7.41 2.90 -13.13
N ALA A 252 -7.66 3.14 -14.41
CA ALA A 252 -6.69 3.74 -15.31
C ALA A 252 -6.23 5.11 -14.78
N GLY A 253 -4.91 5.30 -14.65
CA GLY A 253 -4.28 6.54 -14.18
C GLY A 253 -4.45 6.81 -12.69
N ALA A 254 -4.83 5.81 -11.88
CA ALA A 254 -4.93 5.96 -10.42
C ALA A 254 -3.64 6.59 -9.85
N LYS A 255 -3.81 7.71 -9.14
CA LYS A 255 -2.76 8.33 -8.33
C LYS A 255 -3.08 8.25 -6.84
N PRO A 256 -2.06 8.35 -5.97
CA PRO A 256 -2.27 8.31 -4.52
C PRO A 256 -3.24 9.40 -4.04
N SER A 257 -3.27 10.54 -4.73
CA SER A 257 -4.14 11.68 -4.44
C SER A 257 -5.60 11.46 -4.84
N ASP A 258 -5.88 10.57 -5.79
CA ASP A 258 -7.21 10.49 -6.40
C ASP A 258 -8.24 9.84 -5.46
N HIS A 259 -7.79 9.24 -4.35
CA HIS A 259 -8.65 8.62 -3.33
C HIS A 259 -8.91 9.46 -2.10
N TYR A 260 -8.09 10.49 -1.87
CA TYR A 260 -8.32 11.39 -0.75
C TYR A 260 -9.40 12.45 -1.06
N TYR A 261 -9.81 12.59 -2.34
CA TYR A 261 -10.73 13.66 -2.78
C TYR A 261 -11.96 13.21 -3.58
N SER A 262 -12.27 11.90 -3.68
CA SER A 262 -13.48 11.47 -4.40
C SER A 262 -14.73 11.51 -3.51
N GLY A 263 -15.06 12.69 -3.02
CA GLY A 263 -16.42 13.06 -2.65
C GLY A 263 -16.67 14.41 -3.28
N ASN A 264 -17.34 14.43 -4.44
CA ASN A 264 -17.76 15.62 -5.20
C ASN A 264 -16.89 16.86 -4.96
N LYS A 265 -16.03 17.23 -5.93
CA LYS A 265 -15.63 18.64 -6.05
C LYS A 265 -16.90 19.47 -5.88
N PRO A 266 -16.97 20.41 -4.91
CA PRO A 266 -17.99 21.44 -4.97
C PRO A 266 -17.85 22.06 -6.35
N GLU A 267 -18.96 22.11 -7.07
CA GLU A 267 -19.08 22.92 -8.27
C GLU A 267 -18.78 24.35 -7.81
N ILE A 268 -17.54 24.81 -8.01
CA ILE A 268 -17.24 26.22 -7.84
C ILE A 268 -17.98 26.88 -9.00
N ALA A 269 -19.09 27.52 -8.64
CA ALA A 269 -19.85 28.36 -9.52
C ALA A 269 -18.91 29.19 -10.39
N LYS A 270 -19.21 29.24 -11.69
CA LYS A 270 -18.58 30.16 -12.64
C LYS A 270 -18.60 31.57 -12.03
N GLY A 271 -17.45 32.02 -11.56
CA GLY A 271 -17.24 33.34 -10.98
C GLY A 271 -15.87 33.84 -11.39
N ASN A 272 -15.88 34.73 -12.40
CA ASN A 272 -14.83 35.60 -12.92
C ASN A 272 -13.36 35.12 -12.86
N ILE A 273 -12.85 34.85 -14.06
CA ILE A 273 -11.42 34.84 -14.38
C ILE A 273 -10.84 36.19 -13.95
N ILE A 274 -9.93 36.16 -13.00
CA ILE A 274 -9.01 37.28 -12.76
C ILE A 274 -7.79 36.98 -13.64
N ASN A 275 -7.46 37.90 -14.54
CA ASN A 275 -6.35 37.79 -15.47
C ASN A 275 -5.00 37.70 -14.72
N ASP A 276 -4.10 36.85 -15.22
CA ASP A 276 -2.73 36.59 -14.72
C ASP A 276 -1.76 37.79 -14.74
N SER A 277 -2.25 39.03 -14.89
CA SER A 277 -1.42 40.22 -15.06
C SER A 277 -1.26 41.10 -13.80
N GLU A 278 -1.78 40.71 -12.63
CA GLU A 278 -1.66 41.51 -11.40
C GLU A 278 -1.36 40.67 -10.14
N ILE A 279 -0.27 39.90 -10.15
CA ILE A 279 0.35 39.45 -8.90
C ILE A 279 1.73 40.10 -8.80
N LYS A 280 1.83 41.13 -7.97
CA LYS A 280 3.10 41.69 -7.52
C LYS A 280 3.74 40.70 -6.55
N GLU A 281 4.98 40.29 -6.82
CA GLU A 281 5.79 39.48 -5.93
C GLU A 281 5.99 40.20 -4.59
N GLU A 282 5.39 39.67 -3.53
CA GLU A 282 5.77 40.01 -2.17
C GLU A 282 6.63 38.85 -1.63
N GLN A 283 7.92 39.11 -1.47
CA GLN A 283 8.93 38.14 -1.04
C GLN A 283 8.68 37.68 0.40
N LEU A 284 8.25 36.44 0.58
CA LEU A 284 8.33 35.74 1.87
C LEU A 284 9.68 35.03 1.99
N VAL A 285 10.61 35.65 2.71
CA VAL A 285 11.89 35.06 3.13
C VAL A 285 11.62 33.91 4.10
N VAL A 286 11.59 32.68 3.60
CA VAL A 286 11.55 31.47 4.43
C VAL A 286 12.97 31.17 4.94
N LYS A 287 13.22 31.47 6.22
CA LYS A 287 14.43 31.04 6.93
C LYS A 287 14.46 29.50 7.00
N PRO A 288 15.57 28.83 6.64
CA PRO A 288 15.65 27.37 6.70
C PRO A 288 15.56 26.87 8.14
N LYS A 289 14.67 25.89 8.39
CA LYS A 289 14.63 25.13 9.64
C LYS A 289 15.98 24.39 9.84
N PRO A 290 16.51 24.33 11.07
CA PRO A 290 17.83 23.74 11.33
C PRO A 290 17.85 22.24 11.03
N VAL A 291 18.85 21.81 10.25
CA VAL A 291 19.17 20.41 9.97
C VAL A 291 19.68 19.76 11.25
N VAL A 292 18.90 18.85 11.84
CA VAL A 292 19.39 17.96 12.90
C VAL A 292 20.35 16.97 12.25
N LYS A 293 21.65 17.10 12.57
CA LYS A 293 22.68 16.13 12.16
C LYS A 293 22.32 14.75 12.70
N SER A 294 22.15 13.75 11.83
CA SER A 294 22.03 12.37 12.24
C SER A 294 23.35 11.90 12.86
N SER A 295 23.31 11.54 14.14
CA SER A 295 24.46 10.91 14.80
C SER A 295 24.73 9.54 14.18
N GLN A 296 26.00 9.26 13.83
CA GLN A 296 26.43 7.96 13.31
C GLN A 296 26.06 6.83 14.28
N ALA A 297 25.50 5.74 13.76
CA ALA A 297 25.13 4.57 14.54
C ALA A 297 26.38 3.92 15.17
N LYS A 298 26.34 3.63 16.48
CA LYS A 298 27.45 2.97 17.19
C LYS A 298 27.03 1.56 17.58
N TYR A 299 27.93 0.59 17.41
CA TYR A 299 27.67 -0.83 17.70
C TYR A 299 28.58 -1.34 18.84
N TYR A 300 28.10 -2.36 19.56
CA TYR A 300 28.80 -3.07 20.64
C TYR A 300 28.63 -4.59 20.46
N GLN A 301 29.71 -5.34 20.61
CA GLN A 301 29.68 -6.80 20.51
C GLN A 301 29.45 -7.42 21.89
N VAL A 302 28.40 -8.22 22.03
CA VAL A 302 28.01 -8.91 23.27
C VAL A 302 29.13 -9.83 23.73
N ARG A 303 29.49 -9.76 25.01
CA ARG A 303 30.50 -10.62 25.65
C ARG A 303 29.83 -11.59 26.61
N SER A 304 30.53 -12.67 26.97
CA SER A 304 30.06 -13.62 27.98
C SER A 304 29.82 -12.87 29.30
N GLY A 305 28.63 -13.05 29.89
CA GLY A 305 28.20 -12.35 31.11
C GLY A 305 27.49 -11.01 30.90
N ASP A 306 27.34 -10.52 29.67
CA ASP A 306 26.59 -9.30 29.40
C ASP A 306 25.07 -9.50 29.58
N THR A 307 24.41 -8.45 30.09
CA THR A 307 22.95 -8.33 30.17
C THR A 307 22.49 -7.08 29.43
N LEU A 308 21.23 -7.04 28.99
CA LEU A 308 20.66 -5.85 28.35
C LEU A 308 20.82 -4.59 29.24
N SER A 309 20.65 -4.76 30.56
CA SER A 309 20.83 -3.71 31.55
C SER A 309 22.28 -3.24 31.69
N SER A 310 23.26 -4.15 31.67
CA SER A 310 24.68 -3.77 31.76
C SER A 310 25.16 -3.05 30.50
N ILE A 311 24.74 -3.53 29.31
CA ILE A 311 25.08 -2.89 28.03
C ILE A 311 24.42 -1.51 27.93
N ALA A 312 23.13 -1.39 28.25
CA ALA A 312 22.42 -0.12 28.17
C ALA A 312 23.08 0.95 29.06
N ARG A 313 23.40 0.59 30.31
CA ARG A 313 24.11 1.48 31.24
C ARG A 313 25.48 1.88 30.72
N LYS A 314 26.27 0.93 30.21
CA LYS A 314 27.62 1.18 29.68
C LYS A 314 27.63 2.14 28.49
N HIS A 315 26.54 2.18 27.73
CA HIS A 315 26.43 3.02 26.53
C HIS A 315 25.54 4.25 26.71
N ASN A 316 25.18 4.59 27.96
CA ASN A 316 24.31 5.72 28.30
C ASN A 316 23.00 5.70 27.51
N THR A 317 22.35 4.53 27.47
CA THR A 317 21.02 4.33 26.89
C THR A 317 20.13 3.55 27.88
N THR A 318 18.86 3.37 27.54
CA THR A 318 17.92 2.57 28.35
C THR A 318 17.80 1.17 27.77
N VAL A 319 17.39 0.20 28.59
CA VAL A 319 17.09 -1.17 28.12
C VAL A 319 16.02 -1.12 27.03
N SER A 320 15.00 -0.27 27.18
CA SER A 320 13.94 -0.10 26.19
C SER A 320 14.48 0.41 24.85
N GLN A 321 15.32 1.44 24.86
CA GLN A 321 15.95 1.96 23.63
C GLN A 321 16.92 0.96 23.02
N LEU A 322 17.73 0.27 23.82
CA LEU A 322 18.62 -0.77 23.33
C LEU A 322 17.84 -1.92 22.68
N CYS A 323 16.71 -2.30 23.28
CA CYS A 323 15.79 -3.30 22.73
C CYS A 323 15.17 -2.82 21.41
N GLN A 324 14.69 -1.58 21.37
CA GLN A 324 14.11 -0.97 20.17
C GLN A 324 15.10 -0.89 19.01
N LEU A 325 16.34 -0.46 19.28
CA LEU A 325 17.41 -0.35 18.28
C LEU A 325 17.83 -1.70 17.69
N ASN A 326 17.62 -2.79 18.42
CA ASN A 326 18.09 -4.14 18.05
C ASN A 326 16.97 -5.15 17.85
N ARG A 327 15.71 -4.70 17.86
CA ARG A 327 14.50 -5.54 17.79
C ARG A 327 14.51 -6.68 18.81
N LEU A 328 15.04 -6.42 20.01
CA LEU A 328 15.05 -7.36 21.13
C LEU A 328 13.86 -7.10 22.05
N LYS A 329 13.42 -8.14 22.77
CA LYS A 329 12.53 -8.00 23.92
C LYS A 329 13.39 -7.89 25.18
N THR A 330 12.85 -7.32 26.25
CA THR A 330 13.54 -7.23 27.55
C THR A 330 13.90 -8.60 28.13
N THR A 331 13.24 -9.66 27.65
CA THR A 331 13.47 -11.07 28.01
C THR A 331 14.33 -11.83 27.00
N SER A 332 14.82 -11.18 25.94
CA SER A 332 15.65 -11.84 24.93
C SER A 332 17.00 -12.28 25.48
N VAL A 333 17.38 -13.52 25.21
CA VAL A 333 18.70 -14.06 25.56
C VAL A 333 19.74 -13.44 24.62
N LEU A 334 20.79 -12.84 25.20
CA LEU A 334 21.89 -12.26 24.44
C LEU A 334 22.86 -13.35 23.99
N GLN A 335 23.11 -13.42 22.68
CA GLN A 335 24.10 -14.32 22.11
C GLN A 335 25.48 -13.67 22.14
N VAL A 336 26.45 -14.32 22.78
CA VAL A 336 27.85 -13.88 22.80
C VAL A 336 28.37 -13.75 21.37
N GLY A 337 29.05 -12.65 21.07
CA GLY A 337 29.57 -12.32 19.74
C GLY A 337 28.60 -11.54 18.86
N LYS A 338 27.32 -11.41 19.21
CA LYS A 338 26.33 -10.63 18.44
C LYS A 338 26.58 -9.12 18.58
N SER A 339 26.55 -8.39 17.46
CA SER A 339 26.64 -6.93 17.46
C SER A 339 25.29 -6.29 17.73
N LEU A 340 25.24 -5.40 18.72
CA LEU A 340 24.07 -4.59 19.08
C LEU A 340 24.34 -3.11 18.81
N ARG A 341 23.40 -2.44 18.17
CA ARG A 341 23.37 -0.99 18.01
C ARG A 341 23.04 -0.32 19.34
N VAL A 342 23.92 0.55 19.81
CA VAL A 342 23.81 1.21 21.12
C VAL A 342 23.54 2.72 21.03
N LYS A 343 23.70 3.33 19.84
CA LYS A 343 23.32 4.72 19.53
C LYS A 343 22.83 4.86 18.09
#